data_AF-A0A182N4Z2-F1
#
_entry.id   AF-A0A182N4Z2-F1
#
_cell.length_a   1.000
_cell.length_b   1.000
_cell.length_c   1.000
_cell.angle_alpha   90.00
_cell.angle_beta   90.00
_cell.angle_gamma   90.00
#
_symmetry.space_group_name_H-M   'P 1'
#
loop_
_entity.id
_entity.type
_entity.pdbx_description
1 polymer ?
#
loop_
_entity_poly.entity_id
_entity_poly.type
_entity_poly.pdbx_seq_one_letter_code
_entity_poly.pdbx_strand_id
1 'polypeptide(L)'
;MIDYAHESTLSSRLVVRNLSRAHQHSVYSCQASNFYRRNVTANVTIELRLRPLAVEIVNGSSPLSADRRYIVQCLSVGSRPPAKITWWMGGVQLTATNQTTSEDGNSTLASLSFTPSRDDHGKTLICRATNELVKRGTKETSMKLNVFCK
;
A
#
# COMPACT_ATOMS: atom_id res chain seq x y z
N MET A 1 -7.69 57.39 -21.23
CA MET A 1 -8.40 56.21 -20.69
C MET A 1 -7.41 55.52 -19.78
N ILE A 2 -7.61 55.60 -18.46
CA ILE A 2 -6.65 55.11 -17.47
C ILE A 2 -6.98 53.64 -17.23
N ASP A 3 -6.19 52.74 -17.79
CA ASP A 3 -6.24 51.32 -17.46
C ASP A 3 -5.65 51.12 -16.06
N TYR A 4 -6.53 50.98 -15.07
CA TYR A 4 -6.18 50.52 -13.72
C TYR A 4 -5.91 49.01 -13.77
N ALA A 5 -4.71 48.61 -14.19
CA ALA A 5 -4.20 47.28 -13.91
C ALA A 5 -3.87 47.21 -12.40
N HIS A 6 -4.75 46.59 -11.62
CA HIS A 6 -4.58 46.40 -10.17
C HIS A 6 -3.40 45.44 -9.86
N GLU A 7 -2.18 45.97 -9.72
CA GLU A 7 -1.01 45.26 -9.18
C GLU A 7 -1.10 45.05 -7.65
N SER A 8 -2.11 44.35 -7.14
CA SER A 8 -2.23 44.19 -5.67
C SER A 8 -2.70 42.81 -5.20
N THR A 9 -2.43 41.76 -5.97
CA THR A 9 -2.58 40.39 -5.45
C THR A 9 -1.40 40.05 -4.55
N LEU A 10 -1.61 40.02 -3.24
CA LEU A 10 -0.66 39.47 -2.28
C LEU A 10 -0.62 37.94 -2.43
N SER A 11 0.55 37.39 -2.77
CA SER A 11 0.76 35.95 -2.90
C SER A 11 1.66 35.44 -1.77
N SER A 12 1.18 34.42 -1.04
CA SER A 12 1.99 33.66 -0.09
C SER A 12 2.12 32.22 -0.58
N ARG A 13 3.35 31.71 -0.66
CA ARG A 13 3.65 30.38 -1.19
C ARG A 13 4.36 29.53 -0.14
N LEU A 14 3.72 28.45 0.27
CA LEU A 14 4.33 27.40 1.10
C LEU A 14 4.95 26.31 0.21
N VAL A 15 6.20 25.94 0.47
CA VAL A 15 6.89 24.83 -0.21
C VAL A 15 7.28 23.78 0.82
N VAL A 16 6.58 22.64 0.80
CA VAL A 16 6.89 21.49 1.65
C VAL A 16 7.97 20.65 0.97
N ARG A 17 9.16 20.56 1.57
CA ARG A 17 10.27 19.74 1.07
C ARG A 17 10.32 18.41 1.82
N ASN A 18 10.92 17.40 1.19
CA ASN A 18 11.14 16.08 1.79
C ASN A 18 9.87 15.44 2.35
N LEU A 19 8.84 15.31 1.50
CA LEU A 19 7.62 14.60 1.87
C LEU A 19 7.95 13.20 2.37
N SER A 20 7.32 12.85 3.48
CA SER A 20 7.51 11.61 4.21
C SER A 20 6.15 11.02 4.55
N ARG A 21 6.12 9.75 4.96
CA ARG A 21 4.87 9.05 5.30
C ARG A 21 4.06 9.76 6.38
N ALA A 22 4.70 10.50 7.28
CA ALA A 22 4.05 11.28 8.33
C ALA A 22 3.19 12.44 7.78
N HIS A 23 3.43 12.87 6.54
CA HIS A 23 2.66 13.94 5.90
C HIS A 23 1.35 13.45 5.28
N GLN A 24 1.09 12.14 5.23
CA GLN A 24 -0.19 11.61 4.72
C GLN A 24 -1.35 12.18 5.54
N HIS A 25 -2.39 12.68 4.88
CA HIS A 25 -3.56 13.33 5.48
C HIS A 25 -3.23 14.57 6.33
N SER A 26 -2.01 15.11 6.26
CA SER A 26 -1.69 16.39 6.89
C SER A 26 -2.45 17.51 6.18
N VAL A 27 -3.06 18.40 6.97
CA VAL A 27 -3.81 19.56 6.49
C VAL A 27 -2.95 20.81 6.64
N TYR A 28 -2.72 21.51 5.53
CA TYR A 28 -2.06 22.80 5.49
C TYR A 28 -3.10 23.89 5.24
N SER A 29 -3.08 24.92 6.07
CA SER A 29 -4.03 26.04 6.00
C SER A 29 -3.32 27.31 5.52
N CYS A 30 -3.83 27.91 4.45
CA CYS A 30 -3.48 29.25 4.04
C CYS A 30 -4.52 30.21 4.64
N GLN A 31 -4.08 31.07 5.57
CA GLN A 31 -4.94 32.05 6.21
C GLN A 31 -4.52 33.45 5.78
N ALA A 32 -5.49 34.25 5.33
CA ALA A 32 -5.31 35.66 5.04
C ALA A 32 -6.22 36.48 5.95
N SER A 33 -5.67 37.55 6.54
CA SER A 33 -6.37 38.44 7.44
C SER A 33 -6.30 39.88 6.93
N ASN A 34 -7.40 40.62 7.05
CA ASN A 34 -7.41 42.06 6.76
C ASN A 34 -7.23 42.92 8.03
N PHE A 35 -7.13 44.24 7.85
CA PHE A 35 -7.01 45.21 8.95
C PHE A 35 -8.16 45.12 9.98
N TYR A 36 -9.35 44.73 9.54
CA TYR A 36 -10.53 44.52 10.40
C TYR A 36 -10.56 43.16 11.10
N ARG A 37 -9.44 42.42 11.12
CA ARG A 37 -9.30 41.06 11.66
C ARG A 37 -10.30 40.04 11.10
N ARG A 38 -10.82 40.28 9.90
CA ARG A 38 -11.58 39.27 9.16
C ARG A 38 -10.59 38.35 8.47
N ASN A 39 -10.80 37.05 8.68
CA ASN A 39 -9.91 36.01 8.19
C ASN A 39 -10.63 35.16 7.13
N VAL A 40 -9.91 34.80 6.09
CA VAL A 40 -10.30 33.74 5.16
C VAL A 40 -9.26 32.64 5.24
N THR A 41 -9.72 31.39 5.20
CA THR A 41 -8.84 30.22 5.30
C THR A 41 -9.14 29.25 4.16
N ALA A 42 -8.10 28.79 3.49
CA ALA A 42 -8.15 27.70 2.53
C ALA A 42 -7.30 26.54 3.03
N ASN A 43 -7.85 25.32 2.97
CA ASN A 43 -7.17 24.10 3.42
C ASN A 43 -6.75 23.24 2.24
N VAL A 44 -5.58 22.61 2.35
CA VAL A 44 -5.08 21.61 1.41
C VAL A 44 -4.67 20.37 2.20
N THR A 45 -5.22 19.22 1.84
CA THR A 45 -4.86 17.93 2.44
C THR A 45 -3.85 17.22 1.55
N ILE A 46 -2.77 16.69 2.14
CA ILE A 46 -1.77 15.91 1.40
C ILE A 46 -2.22 14.47 1.23
N GLU A 47 -2.30 14.04 -0.03
CA GLU A 47 -2.50 12.64 -0.44
C GLU A 47 -1.25 12.08 -1.11
N LEU A 48 -0.53 11.20 -0.41
CA LEU A 48 0.69 10.56 -0.90
C LEU A 48 0.39 9.22 -1.56
N ARG A 49 1.16 8.92 -2.60
CA ARG A 49 1.26 7.58 -3.17
C ARG A 49 2.51 6.90 -2.65
N LEU A 50 2.35 5.83 -1.90
CA LEU A 50 3.40 5.16 -1.15
C LEU A 50 3.47 3.68 -1.53
N ARG A 51 4.69 3.20 -1.82
CA ARG A 51 4.95 1.76 -1.97
C ARG A 51 4.70 1.03 -0.64
N PRO A 52 4.38 -0.28 -0.67
CA PRO A 52 4.29 -1.10 0.54
C PRO A 52 5.54 -0.94 1.40
N LEU A 53 5.35 -0.72 2.69
CA LEU A 53 6.42 -0.59 3.67
C LEU A 53 6.93 -1.98 4.08
N ALA A 54 6.01 -2.88 4.40
CA ALA A 54 6.29 -4.25 4.84
C ALA A 54 5.32 -5.23 4.16
N VAL A 55 5.79 -6.45 3.93
CA VAL A 55 5.02 -7.58 3.39
C VAL A 55 5.47 -8.84 4.10
N GLU A 56 4.55 -9.57 4.71
CA GLU A 56 4.84 -10.74 5.54
C GLU A 56 3.84 -11.86 5.26
N ILE A 57 4.32 -13.10 5.14
CA ILE A 57 3.45 -14.27 5.10
C ILE A 57 3.12 -14.65 6.54
N VAL A 58 1.85 -14.57 6.89
CA VAL A 58 1.32 -14.92 8.20
C VAL A 58 0.55 -16.24 8.11
N ASN A 59 0.56 -17.02 9.18
CA ASN A 59 -0.09 -18.35 9.21
C ASN A 59 0.44 -19.33 8.12
N GLY A 60 1.71 -19.21 7.73
CA GLY A 60 2.38 -20.18 6.87
C GLY A 60 2.64 -21.47 7.63
N SER A 61 1.76 -22.45 7.50
CA SER A 61 1.97 -23.78 8.10
C SER A 61 3.12 -24.51 7.39
N SER A 62 4.01 -25.11 8.18
CA SER A 62 5.11 -25.95 7.71
C SER A 62 5.48 -26.94 8.82
N PRO A 63 5.57 -28.26 8.54
CA PRO A 63 5.43 -28.89 7.24
C PRO A 63 3.97 -29.02 6.75
N LEU A 64 3.81 -29.16 5.44
CA LEU A 64 2.54 -29.35 4.73
C LEU A 64 2.38 -30.82 4.30
N SER A 65 1.16 -31.31 4.26
CA SER A 65 0.82 -32.63 3.69
C SER A 65 0.34 -32.47 2.26
N ALA A 66 0.83 -33.32 1.35
CA ALA A 66 0.35 -33.37 -0.02
C ALA A 66 -1.17 -33.63 -0.06
N ASP A 67 -1.84 -33.06 -1.05
CA ASP A 67 -3.27 -33.22 -1.35
C ASP A 67 -4.25 -32.72 -0.26
N ARG A 68 -3.73 -32.08 0.80
CA ARG A 68 -4.52 -31.42 1.83
C ARG A 68 -4.68 -29.94 1.54
N ARG A 69 -5.88 -29.41 1.69
CA ARG A 69 -6.15 -27.97 1.52
C ARG A 69 -5.61 -27.15 2.70
N TYR A 70 -4.89 -26.07 2.40
CA TYR A 70 -4.37 -25.10 3.36
C TYR A 70 -4.82 -23.68 3.04
N ILE A 71 -4.89 -22.86 4.08
CA ILE A 71 -5.07 -21.41 3.97
C ILE A 71 -3.80 -20.76 4.52
N VAL A 72 -3.14 -19.95 3.70
CA VAL A 72 -1.99 -19.14 4.09
C VAL A 72 -2.32 -17.68 3.82
N GLN A 73 -1.83 -16.80 4.68
CA GLN A 73 -2.17 -15.39 4.63
C GLN A 73 -0.93 -14.55 4.37
N CYS A 74 -1.14 -13.38 3.80
CA CYS A 74 -0.09 -12.39 3.59
C CYS A 74 -0.61 -11.02 3.96
N LEU A 75 0.16 -10.34 4.81
CA LEU A 75 -0.12 -9.01 5.30
C LEU A 75 0.83 -8.02 4.62
N SER A 76 0.27 -7.01 3.95
CA SER A 76 0.99 -5.86 3.44
C SER A 76 0.62 -4.63 4.25
N VAL A 77 1.59 -3.81 4.64
CA VAL A 77 1.37 -2.59 5.46
C VAL A 77 2.02 -1.38 4.81
N GLY A 78 1.37 -0.22 4.92
CA GLY A 78 1.92 1.09 4.56
C GLY A 78 1.87 1.42 3.08
N SER A 79 1.08 0.70 2.28
CA SER A 79 0.83 1.11 0.89
C SER A 79 -0.26 2.17 0.85
N ARG A 80 -0.08 3.21 0.02
CA ARG A 80 -1.13 4.19 -0.28
C ARG A 80 -1.22 4.45 -1.78
N PRO A 81 -2.35 4.21 -2.45
CA PRO A 81 -3.50 3.43 -1.98
C PRO A 81 -3.13 1.99 -1.54
N PRO A 82 -4.06 1.24 -0.93
CA PRO A 82 -3.86 -0.16 -0.54
C PRO A 82 -3.26 -0.99 -1.67
N ALA A 83 -2.36 -1.91 -1.32
CA ALA A 83 -1.63 -2.68 -2.33
C ALA A 83 -2.48 -3.84 -2.85
N LYS A 84 -2.37 -4.14 -4.15
CA LYS A 84 -2.89 -5.38 -4.71
C LYS A 84 -1.93 -6.52 -4.37
N ILE A 85 -2.41 -7.54 -3.66
CA ILE A 85 -1.60 -8.70 -3.29
C ILE A 85 -1.83 -9.84 -4.30
N THR A 86 -0.74 -10.46 -4.74
CA THR A 86 -0.73 -11.62 -5.63
C THR A 86 0.18 -12.70 -5.07
N TRP A 87 -0.20 -13.96 -5.27
CA TRP A 87 0.57 -15.12 -4.86
C TRP A 87 1.22 -15.78 -6.07
N TRP A 88 2.45 -16.24 -5.91
CA TRP A 88 3.22 -16.87 -6.98
C TRP A 88 3.91 -18.12 -6.47
N MET A 89 3.94 -19.17 -7.27
CA MET A 89 4.68 -20.39 -6.97
C MET A 89 5.29 -20.93 -8.27
N GLY A 90 6.60 -21.20 -8.27
CA GLY A 90 7.29 -21.68 -9.47
C GLY A 90 7.17 -20.76 -10.69
N GLY A 91 7.07 -19.44 -10.47
CA GLY A 91 6.90 -18.44 -11.53
C GLY A 91 5.46 -18.27 -12.04
N VAL A 92 4.51 -19.08 -11.58
CA VAL A 92 3.10 -19.01 -11.96
C VAL A 92 2.29 -18.28 -10.89
N GLN A 93 1.42 -17.36 -11.31
CA GLN A 93 0.51 -16.67 -10.40
C GLN A 93 -0.66 -17.58 -10.00
N LEU A 94 -0.94 -17.65 -8.70
CA LEU A 94 -2.06 -18.40 -8.14
C LEU A 94 -3.31 -17.52 -8.09
N THR A 95 -4.46 -18.08 -8.48
CA THR A 95 -5.71 -17.34 -8.67
C THR A 95 -6.67 -17.37 -7.47
N ALA A 96 -6.53 -18.36 -6.58
CA ALA A 96 -7.42 -18.58 -5.43
C ALA A 96 -7.12 -17.66 -4.24
N THR A 97 -7.15 -16.34 -4.47
CA THR A 97 -6.80 -15.32 -3.48
C THR A 97 -8.01 -14.45 -3.13
N ASN A 98 -8.34 -14.36 -1.85
CA ASN A 98 -9.26 -13.35 -1.31
C ASN A 98 -8.47 -12.27 -0.59
N GLN A 99 -8.74 -11.00 -0.88
CA GLN A 99 -8.09 -9.87 -0.19
C GLN A 99 -9.10 -9.00 0.54
N THR A 100 -8.69 -8.49 1.69
CA THR A 100 -9.40 -7.47 2.47
C THR A 100 -8.44 -6.35 2.81
N THR A 101 -8.98 -5.14 2.97
CA THR A 101 -8.21 -3.97 3.39
C THR A 101 -8.76 -3.50 4.73
N SER A 102 -7.89 -3.00 5.61
CA SER A 102 -8.31 -2.38 6.85
C SER A 102 -9.10 -1.09 6.60
N GLU A 103 -9.95 -0.70 7.56
CA GLU A 103 -10.77 0.51 7.47
C GLU A 103 -9.94 1.78 7.30
N ASP A 104 -8.78 1.84 7.95
CA ASP A 104 -7.83 2.94 7.82
C ASP A 104 -7.07 2.93 6.48
N GLY A 105 -7.24 1.89 5.66
CA GLY A 105 -6.57 1.69 4.37
C GLY A 105 -5.06 1.47 4.46
N ASN A 106 -4.53 1.23 5.67
CA ASN A 106 -3.09 1.10 5.88
C ASN A 106 -2.57 -0.32 5.63
N SER A 107 -3.41 -1.33 5.85
CA SER A 107 -3.04 -2.72 5.68
C SER A 107 -3.97 -3.46 4.71
N THR A 108 -3.38 -4.40 3.98
CA THR A 108 -4.11 -5.31 3.09
C THR A 108 -3.74 -6.73 3.49
N LEU A 109 -4.74 -7.56 3.76
CA LEU A 109 -4.58 -8.96 4.09
C LEU A 109 -5.09 -9.81 2.93
N ALA A 110 -4.27 -10.71 2.40
CA ALA A 110 -4.68 -11.64 1.37
C ALA A 110 -4.55 -13.07 1.84
N SER A 111 -5.63 -13.84 1.71
CA SER A 111 -5.69 -15.26 2.03
C SER A 111 -5.64 -16.07 0.74
N LEU A 112 -4.66 -16.97 0.64
CA LEU A 112 -4.51 -17.96 -0.41
C LEU A 112 -5.02 -19.31 0.10
N SER A 113 -6.00 -19.87 -0.60
CA SER A 113 -6.40 -21.27 -0.42
C SER A 113 -5.71 -22.13 -1.47
N PHE A 114 -4.81 -23.02 -1.07
CA PHE A 114 -4.10 -23.90 -2.01
C PHE A 114 -3.95 -25.33 -1.46
N THR A 115 -3.77 -26.28 -2.38
CA THR A 115 -3.54 -27.69 -2.08
C THR A 115 -2.19 -28.07 -2.68
N PRO A 116 -1.11 -28.22 -1.87
CA PRO A 116 0.19 -28.56 -2.39
C PRO A 116 0.24 -30.01 -2.86
N SER A 117 0.99 -30.25 -3.93
CA SER A 117 1.38 -31.58 -4.42
C SER A 117 2.78 -31.96 -3.90
N ARG A 118 3.20 -33.22 -4.08
CA ARG A 118 4.58 -33.63 -3.79
C ARG A 118 5.61 -32.85 -4.60
N ASP A 119 5.30 -32.51 -5.84
CA ASP A 119 6.19 -31.78 -6.73
C ASP A 119 6.40 -30.33 -6.28
N ASP A 120 5.58 -29.83 -5.35
CA ASP A 120 5.74 -28.51 -4.75
C ASP A 120 6.75 -28.50 -3.58
N HIS A 121 7.23 -29.67 -3.14
CA HIS A 121 8.28 -29.74 -2.14
C HIS A 121 9.53 -28.97 -2.62
N GLY A 122 10.04 -28.08 -1.77
CA GLY A 122 11.20 -27.25 -2.07
C GLY A 122 10.93 -26.06 -3.00
N LYS A 123 9.73 -25.94 -3.60
CA LYS A 123 9.31 -24.73 -4.31
C LYS A 123 9.16 -23.56 -3.35
N THR A 124 9.24 -22.36 -3.91
CA THR A 124 9.08 -21.11 -3.16
C THR A 124 7.70 -20.53 -3.43
N LEU A 125 6.93 -20.31 -2.36
CA LEU A 125 5.69 -19.56 -2.38
C LEU A 125 6.00 -18.09 -2.09
N ILE A 126 5.64 -17.21 -3.00
CA ILE A 126 5.93 -15.78 -2.94
C ILE A 126 4.62 -15.02 -2.77
N CYS A 127 4.56 -14.13 -1.79
CA CYS A 127 3.54 -13.11 -1.70
C CYS A 127 4.11 -11.79 -2.22
N ARG A 128 3.44 -11.19 -3.20
CA ARG A 128 3.83 -9.93 -3.83
C ARG A 128 2.73 -8.89 -3.66
N ALA A 129 3.06 -7.80 -2.97
CA ALA A 129 2.22 -6.62 -2.83
C ALA A 129 2.66 -5.54 -3.82
N THR A 130 1.72 -5.02 -4.62
CA THR A 130 2.00 -4.05 -5.68
C THR A 130 1.09 -2.83 -5.56
N ASN A 131 1.71 -1.65 -5.60
CA ASN A 131 1.03 -0.38 -5.82
C ASN A 131 1.40 0.14 -7.22
N GLU A 132 0.48 0.03 -8.16
CA GLU A 132 0.69 0.36 -9.58
C GLU A 132 0.87 1.87 -9.83
N LEU A 133 0.43 2.71 -8.89
CA LEU A 133 0.55 4.17 -9.01
C LEU A 133 1.94 4.71 -8.61
N VAL A 134 2.83 3.84 -8.14
CA VAL A 134 4.17 4.21 -7.65
C VAL A 134 5.23 3.47 -8.46
N LYS A 135 6.20 4.22 -9.01
CA LYS A 135 7.38 3.60 -9.65
C LYS A 135 8.13 2.74 -8.63
N ARG A 136 8.42 1.49 -9.00
CA ARG A 136 8.98 0.47 -8.08
C ARG A 136 8.09 0.29 -6.84
N GLY A 137 6.77 0.34 -7.03
CA GLY A 137 5.73 0.19 -6.01
C GLY A 137 5.49 -1.25 -5.53
N THR A 138 6.39 -2.17 -5.85
CA THR A 138 6.29 -3.59 -5.48
C THR A 138 7.19 -3.90 -4.30
N LYS A 139 6.71 -4.79 -3.43
CA LYS A 139 7.48 -5.47 -2.38
C LYS A 139 6.98 -6.90 -2.25
N GLU A 140 7.87 -7.83 -2.00
CA GLU A 140 7.53 -9.25 -1.90
C GLU A 140 8.27 -9.92 -0.75
N THR A 141 7.71 -11.04 -0.32
CA THR A 141 8.28 -11.94 0.67
C THR A 141 8.00 -13.38 0.24
N SER A 142 8.75 -14.33 0.77
CA SER A 142 8.68 -15.70 0.31
C SER A 142 8.94 -16.72 1.41
N MET A 143 8.30 -17.89 1.29
CA MET A 143 8.59 -19.06 2.12
C MET A 143 8.89 -20.28 1.24
N LYS A 144 9.81 -21.14 1.70
CA LYS A 144 10.09 -22.42 1.06
C LYS A 144 9.10 -23.46 1.57
N LEU A 145 8.48 -24.21 0.64
CA LEU A 145 7.50 -25.23 0.98
C LEU A 145 8.20 -26.52 1.42
N ASN A 146 7.73 -27.09 2.52
CA ASN A 146 8.16 -28.39 3.01
C ASN A 146 6.96 -29.34 2.99
N VAL A 147 6.81 -30.10 1.90
CA VAL A 147 5.64 -30.96 1.65
C VAL A 147 6.00 -32.44 1.82
N PHE A 148 5.19 -33.20 2.54
CA PHE A 148 5.34 -34.65 2.73
C PHE A 148 4.05 -35.41 2.41
N CYS A 149 4.18 -36.69 2.09
CA CYS A 149 3.06 -37.62 2.07
C CYS A 149 2.70 -38.05 3.49
N LYS A 150 1.43 -38.40 3.70
CA LYS A 150 1.05 -39.27 4.81
C LYS A 150 1.25 -40.73 4.42
#